data_AF-A0A6B2XC84-F1
#
_entry.id   AF-A0A6B2XC84-F1
#
_cell.length_a   1.000
_cell.length_b   1.000
_cell.length_c   1.000
_cell.angle_alpha   90.00
_cell.angle_beta   90.00
_cell.angle_gamma   90.00
#
_symmetry.space_group_name_H-M   'P 1'
#
loop_
_entity.id
_entity.type
_entity.pdbx_description
1 polymer ?
#
loop_
_entity_poly.entity_id
_entity_poly.type
_entity_poly.pdbx_seq_one_letter_code
_entity_poly.pdbx_strand_id
1 'polypeptide(L)'
;MSYPEDLAYPAPRYLAEKGEVNAVHRPAGTPPDLTGSTTTHYLATHDSTGGEFGLYKVDMEARAGGARTHFHRAMSESFYVLSGQLDFYDGDSWVKAGEGDFLYVPVGGLHAFRNTADDPLSMLMLFSPGAPREEYFERVVEMTRRGGEELTRFRVRHDSYFVEE
;
A
#
# COMPACT_ATOMS: atom_id res chain seq x y z
N MET A 1 -22.99 24.74 4.61
CA MET A 1 -22.39 23.74 5.51
C MET A 1 -21.67 24.51 6.61
N SER A 2 -22.07 24.37 7.88
CA SER A 2 -21.30 24.91 9.02
C SER A 2 -20.24 23.88 9.40
N TYR A 3 -18.99 24.31 9.49
CA TYR A 3 -17.92 23.45 10.01
C TYR A 3 -18.09 23.32 11.53
N PRO A 4 -17.95 22.11 12.11
CA PRO A 4 -17.92 21.95 13.57
C PRO A 4 -16.77 22.78 14.15
N GLU A 5 -17.04 23.65 15.12
CA GLU A 5 -16.02 24.49 15.77
C GLU A 5 -15.08 23.69 16.67
N ASP A 6 -15.43 22.44 16.93
CA ASP A 6 -14.83 21.50 17.87
C ASP A 6 -13.83 20.51 17.21
N LEU A 7 -13.66 20.56 15.88
CA LEU A 7 -12.60 19.83 15.19
C LEU A 7 -11.27 20.61 15.29
N ALA A 8 -10.41 20.18 16.20
CA ALA A 8 -9.06 20.72 16.32
C ALA A 8 -8.10 20.09 15.29
N TYR A 9 -7.25 20.93 14.69
CA TYR A 9 -6.10 20.44 13.93
C TYR A 9 -5.14 19.64 14.85
N PRO A 10 -4.37 18.68 14.30
CA PRO A 10 -3.30 18.03 15.04
C PRO A 10 -2.31 19.04 15.64
N ALA A 11 -1.70 18.66 16.77
CA ALA A 11 -0.67 19.49 17.40
C ALA A 11 0.49 19.78 16.42
N PRO A 12 1.08 21.00 16.43
CA PRO A 12 2.24 21.30 15.61
C PRO A 12 3.40 20.35 15.89
N ARG A 13 3.95 19.75 14.83
CA ARG A 13 5.13 18.87 14.91
C ARG A 13 6.43 19.55 14.48
N TYR A 14 6.31 20.69 13.79
CA TYR A 14 7.41 21.54 13.38
C TYR A 14 7.36 22.83 14.20
N LEU A 15 8.44 23.13 14.92
CA LEU A 15 8.45 24.20 15.93
C LEU A 15 9.39 25.37 15.58
N ALA A 16 10.07 25.33 14.43
CA ALA A 16 10.89 26.44 14.00
C ALA A 16 10.00 27.61 13.52
N GLU A 17 10.52 28.83 13.66
CA GLU A 17 9.78 30.04 13.28
C GLU A 17 9.73 30.26 11.76
N LYS A 18 10.60 29.59 10.99
CA LYS A 18 10.70 29.69 9.53
C LYS A 18 10.60 28.30 8.92
N GLY A 19 10.11 28.22 7.69
CA GLY A 19 10.08 26.96 6.94
C GLY A 19 11.47 26.51 6.48
N GLU A 20 11.57 25.23 6.16
CA GLU A 20 12.76 24.57 5.60
C GLU A 20 12.55 24.17 4.15
N VAL A 21 13.63 24.19 3.36
CA VAL A 21 13.63 23.67 1.99
C VAL A 21 13.90 22.16 2.06
N ASN A 22 12.83 21.37 2.17
CA ASN A 22 12.90 19.91 2.30
C ASN A 22 11.95 19.15 1.35
N ALA A 23 11.30 19.87 0.43
CA ALA A 23 10.43 19.25 -0.58
C ALA A 23 11.24 18.37 -1.54
N VAL A 24 10.71 17.18 -1.82
CA VAL A 24 11.30 16.23 -2.76
C VAL A 24 10.44 16.15 -4.01
N HIS A 25 11.09 16.16 -5.17
CA HIS A 25 10.44 15.92 -6.47
C HIS A 25 10.97 14.62 -7.06
N ARG A 26 10.08 13.64 -7.24
CA ARG A 26 10.33 12.40 -7.98
C ARG A 26 9.68 12.51 -9.36
N PRO A 27 10.46 12.62 -10.46
CA PRO A 27 9.90 12.69 -11.80
C PRO A 27 9.14 11.41 -12.19
N ALA A 28 8.12 11.55 -13.06
CA ALA A 28 7.37 10.40 -13.58
C ALA A 28 8.24 9.42 -14.39
N GLY A 29 9.34 9.91 -15.00
CA GLY A 29 10.28 9.08 -15.75
C GLY A 29 11.25 8.26 -14.90
N THR A 30 11.18 8.35 -13.57
CA THR A 30 12.02 7.52 -12.68
C THR A 30 11.63 6.04 -12.85
N PRO A 31 12.58 5.14 -13.18
CA PRO A 31 12.33 3.72 -13.35
C PRO A 31 11.63 3.07 -12.14
N PRO A 32 10.97 1.91 -12.33
CA PRO A 32 10.47 1.12 -11.21
C PRO A 32 11.61 0.52 -10.39
N ASP A 33 11.36 0.37 -9.09
CA ASP A 33 12.28 -0.24 -8.14
C ASP A 33 12.22 -1.77 -8.22
N LEU A 34 11.04 -2.32 -8.50
CA LEU A 34 10.81 -3.75 -8.71
C LEU A 34 10.10 -4.00 -10.04
N THR A 35 10.51 -5.04 -10.76
CA THR A 35 9.91 -5.47 -12.03
C THR A 35 9.52 -6.95 -11.99
N GLY A 36 8.54 -7.34 -12.81
CA GLY A 36 7.98 -8.68 -12.88
C GLY A 36 6.49 -8.64 -13.27
N SER A 37 5.72 -9.68 -12.94
CA SER A 37 4.27 -9.68 -13.14
C SER A 37 3.55 -8.57 -12.38
N THR A 38 4.20 -8.06 -11.33
CA THR A 38 3.84 -6.85 -10.61
C THR A 38 5.07 -5.95 -10.60
N THR A 39 4.95 -4.78 -11.21
CA THR A 39 5.97 -3.73 -11.21
C THR A 39 5.64 -2.72 -10.13
N THR A 40 6.61 -2.37 -9.29
CA THR A 40 6.41 -1.45 -8.15
C THR A 40 7.36 -0.28 -8.26
N HIS A 41 6.81 0.93 -8.16
CA HIS A 41 7.56 2.17 -8.03
C HIS A 41 7.43 2.71 -6.60
N TYR A 42 8.56 2.96 -5.95
CA TYR A 42 8.61 3.59 -4.64
C TYR A 42 8.50 5.10 -4.86
N LEU A 43 7.30 5.65 -4.62
CA LEU A 43 7.05 7.09 -4.75
C LEU A 43 7.47 7.82 -3.47
N ALA A 44 7.17 7.22 -2.32
CA ALA A 44 7.61 7.63 -1.01
C ALA A 44 7.77 6.41 -0.10
N THR A 45 8.93 6.28 0.53
CA THR A 45 9.28 5.23 1.50
C THR A 45 9.23 5.78 2.93
N HIS A 46 9.31 4.88 3.92
CA HIS A 46 9.51 5.25 5.33
C HIS A 46 10.60 6.32 5.49
N ASP A 47 11.78 6.09 4.92
CA ASP A 47 12.93 6.98 5.05
C ASP A 47 12.66 8.35 4.43
N SER A 48 12.01 8.39 3.27
CA SER A 48 11.74 9.65 2.56
C SER A 48 10.67 10.52 3.22
N THR A 49 9.75 9.90 3.98
CA THR A 49 8.65 10.61 4.64
C THR A 49 8.84 10.76 6.14
N GLY A 50 9.93 10.22 6.71
CA GLY A 50 10.11 10.15 8.16
C GLY A 50 9.06 9.27 8.85
N GLY A 51 8.53 8.27 8.14
CA GLY A 51 7.53 7.32 8.64
C GLY A 51 6.09 7.84 8.64
N GLU A 52 5.80 8.98 8.03
CA GLU A 52 4.43 9.52 7.93
C GLU A 52 3.53 8.62 7.10
N PHE A 53 4.01 8.25 5.91
CA PHE A 53 3.31 7.37 4.98
C PHE A 53 4.30 6.68 4.04
N GLY A 54 3.91 5.51 3.53
CA GLY A 54 4.53 4.88 2.38
C GLY A 54 3.58 5.00 1.19
N LEU A 55 4.06 5.43 0.03
CA LEU A 55 3.26 5.54 -1.19
C LEU A 55 3.98 4.81 -2.33
N TYR A 56 3.26 3.89 -2.94
CA TYR A 56 3.76 3.03 -3.99
C TYR A 56 2.81 3.09 -5.19
N LYS A 57 3.35 3.16 -6.40
CA LYS A 57 2.58 2.86 -7.62
C LYS A 57 2.82 1.42 -7.98
N VAL A 58 1.74 0.66 -8.13
CA VAL A 58 1.76 -0.77 -8.43
C VAL A 58 1.08 -0.98 -9.77
N ASP A 59 1.84 -1.51 -10.72
CA ASP A 59 1.35 -1.92 -12.03
C ASP A 59 1.32 -3.47 -12.07
N MET A 60 0.14 -4.03 -12.32
CA MET A 60 -0.10 -5.46 -12.35
C MET A 60 -0.41 -5.90 -13.78
N GLU A 61 0.28 -6.92 -14.26
CA GLU A 61 -0.04 -7.55 -15.55
C GLU A 61 -1.45 -8.16 -15.53
N ALA A 62 -1.98 -8.47 -16.73
CA ALA A 62 -3.21 -9.23 -16.88
C ALA A 62 -3.13 -10.54 -16.08
N ARG A 63 -4.21 -10.89 -15.37
CA ARG A 63 -4.30 -12.09 -14.51
C ARG A 63 -3.23 -12.18 -13.41
N ALA A 64 -2.51 -11.10 -13.10
CA ALA A 64 -1.52 -11.11 -12.02
C ALA A 64 -2.19 -11.34 -10.65
N GLY A 65 -1.58 -12.20 -9.85
CA GLY A 65 -1.97 -12.37 -8.46
C GLY A 65 -1.70 -11.12 -7.63
N GLY A 66 -2.30 -11.03 -6.44
CA GLY A 66 -2.00 -10.01 -5.45
C GLY A 66 -1.90 -10.61 -4.06
N ALA A 67 -2.28 -9.85 -3.03
CA ALA A 67 -2.30 -10.37 -1.66
C ALA A 67 -3.56 -11.22 -1.41
N ARG A 68 -3.38 -12.38 -0.77
CA ARG A 68 -4.49 -13.14 -0.17
C ARG A 68 -5.06 -12.42 1.05
N THR A 69 -6.20 -12.90 1.56
CA THR A 69 -6.87 -12.30 2.70
C THR A 69 -5.95 -12.18 3.91
N HIS A 70 -5.77 -10.94 4.36
CA HIS A 70 -4.93 -10.59 5.50
C HIS A 70 -5.40 -9.28 6.14
N PHE A 71 -4.75 -8.91 7.24
CA PHE A 71 -4.91 -7.61 7.88
C PHE A 71 -3.58 -7.10 8.42
N HIS A 72 -3.58 -5.82 8.78
CA HIS A 72 -2.48 -5.08 9.39
C HIS A 72 -2.85 -4.63 10.80
N ARG A 73 -1.89 -4.63 11.74
CA ARG A 73 -2.13 -4.22 13.14
C ARG A 73 -1.57 -2.84 13.47
N ALA A 74 -0.59 -2.36 12.71
CA ALA A 74 0.09 -1.11 12.98
C ALA A 74 -0.22 -0.03 11.94
N MET A 75 -0.64 -0.41 10.74
CA MET A 75 -0.90 0.52 9.63
C MET A 75 -2.27 0.30 8.99
N SER A 76 -2.85 1.39 8.52
CA SER A 76 -3.95 1.37 7.56
C SER A 76 -3.38 1.31 6.14
N GLU A 77 -4.16 0.77 5.20
CA GLU A 77 -3.79 0.68 3.79
C GLU A 77 -4.89 1.31 2.93
N SER A 78 -4.49 2.02 1.88
CA SER A 78 -5.42 2.61 0.90
C SER A 78 -5.01 2.27 -0.51
N PHE A 79 -6.01 2.17 -1.39
CA PHE A 79 -5.84 1.89 -2.81
C PHE A 79 -6.56 2.98 -3.61
N TYR A 80 -5.92 3.45 -4.67
CA TYR A 80 -6.55 4.33 -5.66
C TYR A 80 -6.25 3.81 -7.06
N VAL A 81 -7.27 3.43 -7.80
CA VAL A 81 -7.09 2.82 -9.13
C VAL A 81 -6.81 3.91 -10.15
N LEU A 82 -5.65 3.83 -10.79
CA LEU A 82 -5.20 4.79 -11.82
C LEU A 82 -5.67 4.38 -13.22
N SER A 83 -5.80 3.09 -13.49
CA SER A 83 -6.32 2.54 -14.75
C SER A 83 -6.59 1.04 -14.61
N GLY A 84 -7.54 0.51 -15.37
CA GLY A 84 -7.89 -0.92 -15.33
C GLY A 84 -8.90 -1.26 -14.22
N GLN A 85 -8.94 -2.52 -13.80
CA GLN A 85 -9.89 -3.00 -12.78
C GLN A 85 -9.19 -3.84 -11.71
N LEU A 86 -9.31 -3.40 -10.46
CA LEU A 86 -8.89 -4.12 -9.26
C LEU A 86 -10.03 -5.00 -8.76
N ASP A 87 -9.78 -6.30 -8.60
CA ASP A 87 -10.66 -7.14 -7.80
C ASP A 87 -10.18 -7.05 -6.36
N PHE A 88 -10.98 -6.44 -5.49
CA PHE A 88 -10.66 -6.18 -4.09
C PHE A 88 -11.63 -6.90 -3.17
N TYR A 89 -11.12 -7.54 -2.12
CA TYR A 89 -11.94 -8.13 -1.06
C TYR A 89 -11.97 -7.16 0.12
N ASP A 90 -13.16 -6.75 0.55
CA ASP A 90 -13.37 -5.75 1.60
C ASP A 90 -13.55 -6.33 3.02
N GLY A 91 -13.34 -7.63 3.15
CA GLY A 91 -13.57 -8.37 4.40
C GLY A 91 -14.86 -9.19 4.39
N ASP A 92 -15.81 -8.88 3.52
CA ASP A 92 -17.09 -9.57 3.38
C ASP A 92 -17.32 -10.09 1.95
N SER A 93 -16.99 -9.28 0.94
CA SER A 93 -17.25 -9.60 -0.46
C SER A 93 -16.16 -9.11 -1.42
N TRP A 94 -16.15 -9.67 -2.64
CA TRP A 94 -15.28 -9.18 -3.71
C TRP A 94 -15.97 -8.07 -4.50
N VAL A 95 -15.32 -6.93 -4.59
CA VAL A 95 -15.74 -5.74 -5.33
C VAL A 95 -14.81 -5.53 -6.52
N LYS A 96 -15.36 -5.08 -7.64
CA LYS A 96 -14.58 -4.67 -8.83
C LYS A 96 -14.46 -3.16 -8.83
N ALA A 97 -13.26 -2.65 -8.53
CA ALA A 97 -12.96 -1.23 -8.49
C ALA A 97 -12.26 -0.81 -9.78
N GLY A 98 -12.82 0.18 -10.47
CA GLY A 98 -12.30 0.73 -11.73
C GLY A 98 -11.52 2.02 -11.53
N GLU A 99 -11.04 2.61 -12.63
CA GLU A 99 -10.33 3.90 -12.63
C GLU A 99 -11.07 4.98 -11.83
N GLY A 100 -10.36 5.63 -10.91
CA GLY A 100 -10.89 6.68 -10.04
C GLY A 100 -11.49 6.18 -8.73
N ASP A 101 -11.71 4.87 -8.57
CA ASP A 101 -12.21 4.30 -7.31
C ASP A 101 -11.13 4.32 -6.22
N PHE A 102 -11.58 4.61 -5.00
CA PHE A 102 -10.76 4.66 -3.79
C PHE A 102 -11.24 3.63 -2.78
N LEU A 103 -10.29 2.94 -2.15
CA LEU A 103 -10.55 1.94 -1.12
C LEU A 103 -9.69 2.25 0.10
N TYR A 104 -10.30 2.28 1.28
CA TYR A 104 -9.61 2.50 2.54
C TYR A 104 -9.80 1.31 3.47
N VAL A 105 -8.70 0.75 3.94
CA VAL A 105 -8.66 -0.34 4.90
C VAL A 105 -8.10 0.21 6.23
N PRO A 106 -8.96 0.38 7.24
CA PRO A 106 -8.49 0.77 8.56
C PRO A 106 -7.67 -0.36 9.20
N VAL A 107 -6.89 -0.02 10.24
CA VAL A 107 -6.14 -1.00 11.04
C VAL A 107 -7.07 -2.14 11.49
N GLY A 108 -6.64 -3.38 11.28
CA GLY A 108 -7.41 -4.59 11.58
C GLY A 108 -8.40 -5.02 10.48
N GLY A 109 -8.60 -4.21 9.44
CA GLY A 109 -9.49 -4.55 8.33
C GLY A 109 -8.98 -5.73 7.50
N LEU A 110 -9.82 -6.74 7.33
CA LEU A 110 -9.54 -7.84 6.42
C LEU A 110 -9.64 -7.36 4.98
N HIS A 111 -8.65 -7.70 4.18
CA HIS A 111 -8.67 -7.36 2.77
C HIS A 111 -7.77 -8.29 1.95
N ALA A 112 -8.05 -8.35 0.66
CA ALA A 112 -7.28 -9.06 -0.35
C ALA A 112 -7.38 -8.30 -1.67
N PHE A 113 -6.47 -8.54 -2.60
CA PHE A 113 -6.59 -7.95 -3.93
C PHE A 113 -5.91 -8.80 -5.00
N ARG A 114 -6.35 -8.64 -6.24
CA ARG A 114 -5.78 -9.31 -7.42
C ARG A 114 -6.21 -8.60 -8.70
N ASN A 115 -5.50 -8.85 -9.79
CA ASN A 115 -6.01 -8.55 -11.13
C ASN A 115 -6.60 -9.83 -11.72
N THR A 116 -7.92 -9.90 -11.88
CA THR A 116 -8.56 -11.02 -12.59
C THR A 116 -8.90 -10.71 -14.04
N ALA A 117 -8.65 -9.50 -14.53
CA ALA A 117 -8.96 -9.11 -15.90
C ALA A 117 -7.89 -9.61 -16.90
N ASP A 118 -8.24 -9.59 -18.18
CA ASP A 118 -7.30 -9.83 -19.30
C ASP A 118 -6.51 -8.56 -19.68
N ASP A 119 -6.77 -7.45 -19.01
CA ASP A 119 -6.09 -6.17 -19.19
C ASP A 119 -5.19 -5.85 -17.98
N PRO A 120 -4.10 -5.08 -18.14
CA PRO A 120 -3.27 -4.62 -17.04
C PRO A 120 -4.02 -3.63 -16.13
N LEU A 121 -3.53 -3.53 -14.90
CA LEU A 121 -4.07 -2.67 -13.84
C LEU A 121 -2.95 -1.78 -13.29
N SER A 122 -3.26 -0.51 -13.00
CA SER A 122 -2.37 0.42 -12.31
C SER A 122 -3.09 1.03 -11.11
N MET A 123 -2.42 1.11 -9.97
CA MET A 123 -2.98 1.70 -8.75
C MET A 123 -1.92 2.37 -7.90
N LEU A 124 -2.35 3.30 -7.05
CA LEU A 124 -1.59 3.74 -5.88
C LEU A 124 -1.95 2.86 -4.69
N MET A 125 -0.94 2.52 -3.90
CA MET A 125 -1.04 1.80 -2.64
C MET A 125 -0.35 2.65 -1.57
N LEU A 126 -1.11 3.05 -0.55
CA LEU A 126 -0.63 3.92 0.53
C LEU A 126 -0.74 3.22 1.87
N PHE A 127 0.33 3.27 2.66
CA PHE A 127 0.35 2.82 4.05
C PHE A 127 0.51 4.02 4.98
N SER A 128 -0.26 4.05 6.06
CA SER A 128 -0.16 5.07 7.11
C SER A 128 -0.33 4.44 8.49
N PRO A 129 0.64 4.58 9.41
CA PRO A 129 1.95 5.20 9.21
C PRO A 129 2.80 4.50 8.16
N GLY A 130 3.81 5.19 7.62
CA GLY A 130 4.73 4.67 6.61
C GLY A 130 5.71 3.66 7.19
N ALA A 131 5.27 2.43 7.45
CA ALA A 131 6.15 1.34 7.88
C ALA A 131 7.20 1.00 6.79
N PRO A 132 8.38 0.45 7.15
CA PRO A 132 9.41 0.05 6.19
C PRO A 132 8.99 -1.21 5.41
N ARG A 133 8.29 -1.03 4.28
CA ARG A 133 7.66 -2.12 3.50
C ARG A 133 8.53 -2.63 2.36
N GLU A 134 9.63 -1.96 2.05
CA GLU A 134 10.49 -2.25 0.90
C GLU A 134 11.08 -3.67 0.99
N GLU A 135 11.57 -4.10 2.17
CA GLU A 135 12.03 -5.48 2.40
C GLU A 135 10.91 -6.50 2.12
N TYR A 136 9.67 -6.17 2.49
CA TYR A 136 8.53 -7.04 2.21
C TYR A 136 8.35 -7.22 0.69
N PHE A 137 8.28 -6.12 -0.07
CA PHE A 137 8.08 -6.18 -1.52
C PHE A 137 9.22 -6.90 -2.24
N GLU A 138 10.47 -6.65 -1.86
CA GLU A 138 11.66 -7.25 -2.47
C GLU A 138 11.73 -8.76 -2.25
N ARG A 139 11.26 -9.26 -1.09
CA ARG A 139 11.49 -10.64 -0.66
C ARG A 139 10.25 -11.51 -0.64
N VAL A 140 9.03 -10.96 -0.74
CA VAL A 140 7.78 -11.74 -0.59
C VAL A 140 7.69 -12.91 -1.57
N VAL A 141 8.15 -12.76 -2.81
CA VAL A 141 8.15 -13.85 -3.81
C VAL A 141 9.08 -14.98 -3.38
N GLU A 142 10.31 -14.65 -2.97
CA GLU A 142 11.28 -15.60 -2.48
C GLU A 142 10.75 -16.33 -1.24
N MET A 143 10.28 -15.59 -0.25
CA MET A 143 9.77 -16.14 1.00
C MET A 143 8.53 -17.01 0.77
N THR A 144 7.66 -16.64 -0.18
CA THR A 144 6.50 -17.45 -0.54
C THR A 144 6.91 -18.81 -1.13
N ARG A 145 7.97 -18.85 -1.94
CA ARG A 145 8.51 -20.11 -2.48
C ARG A 145 9.11 -21.01 -1.40
N ARG A 146 9.74 -20.41 -0.38
CA ARG A 146 10.27 -21.15 0.78
C ARG A 146 9.14 -21.73 1.65
N GLY A 147 8.07 -20.97 1.85
CA GLY A 147 6.90 -21.40 2.61
C GLY A 147 7.18 -21.65 4.09
N GLY A 148 6.26 -22.37 4.74
CA GLY A 148 6.40 -22.81 6.13
C GLY A 148 6.53 -21.68 7.16
N GLU A 149 7.12 -22.00 8.31
CA GLU A 149 7.23 -21.06 9.43
C GLU A 149 8.09 -19.82 9.11
N GLU A 150 9.05 -19.95 8.20
CA GLU A 150 9.91 -18.82 7.81
C GLU A 150 9.08 -17.73 7.11
N LEU A 151 8.19 -18.13 6.20
CA LEU A 151 7.23 -17.25 5.55
C LEU A 151 6.28 -16.61 6.58
N THR A 152 5.76 -17.39 7.53
CA THR A 152 4.87 -16.89 8.57
C THR A 152 5.56 -15.84 9.43
N ARG A 153 6.78 -16.10 9.91
CA ARG A 153 7.56 -15.13 10.69
C ARG A 153 7.88 -13.87 9.88
N PHE A 154 8.23 -14.03 8.61
CA PHE A 154 8.51 -12.91 7.71
C PHE A 154 7.28 -12.02 7.52
N ARG A 155 6.10 -12.60 7.27
CA ARG A 155 4.84 -11.86 7.12
C ARG A 155 4.47 -11.10 8.40
N VAL A 156 4.55 -11.76 9.56
CA VAL A 156 4.27 -11.14 10.87
C VAL A 156 5.25 -10.01 11.18
N ARG A 157 6.55 -10.17 10.88
CA ARG A 157 7.56 -9.11 11.03
C ARG A 157 7.21 -7.85 10.25
N HIS A 158 6.57 -8.01 9.09
CA HIS A 158 6.15 -6.91 8.22
C HIS A 158 4.69 -6.51 8.42
N ASP A 159 4.11 -6.79 9.59
CA ASP A 159 2.73 -6.45 9.96
C ASP A 159 1.65 -7.07 9.05
N SER A 160 1.95 -8.15 8.33
CA SER A 160 0.97 -8.84 7.47
C SER A 160 0.49 -10.13 8.13
N TYR A 161 -0.78 -10.17 8.55
CA TYR A 161 -1.39 -11.32 9.23
C TYR A 161 -2.43 -11.99 8.33
N PHE A 162 -2.07 -13.13 7.73
CA PHE A 162 -2.94 -13.88 6.83
C PHE A 162 -3.88 -14.80 7.60
N VAL A 163 -5.13 -14.91 7.15
CA VAL A 163 -6.18 -15.67 7.85
C VAL A 163 -6.45 -17.05 7.25
N GLU A 164 -5.90 -17.36 6.08
CA GLU A 164 -6.10 -18.63 5.37
C GLU A 164 -4.76 -19.18 4.83
N GLU A 165 -4.50 -20.47 5.07
CA GLU A 165 -3.40 -21.25 4.46
C GLU A 165 -3.83 -21.87 3.13
#